data_AF-A0A960G9T4-F1
#
_entry.id   AF-A0A960G9T4-F1
#
_cell.length_a   1.000
_cell.length_b   1.000
_cell.length_c   1.000
_cell.angle_alpha   90.00
_cell.angle_beta   90.00
_cell.angle_gamma   90.00
#
_symmetry.space_group_name_H-M   'P 1'
#
loop_
_entity.id
_entity.type
_entity.pdbx_description
1 polymer ?
#
loop_
_entity_poly.entity_id
_entity_poly.type
_entity_poly.pdbx_seq_one_letter_code
_entity_poly.pdbx_strand_id
1 'polypeptide(L)' 'MKSAEEIMEILDAYDLTGSLRDAAELAGCSHHTVKRYVEAREKKAGRSAPPVRREQLIDPFLAKVEEWVDRSHGKVRAD' A
#
# COMPACT_ATOMS: atom_id res chain seq x y z
N MET A 1 26.66 1.16 2.51
CA MET A 1 25.20 1.04 2.28
C MET A 1 24.83 2.04 1.20
N LYS A 2 23.89 1.70 0.32
CA LYS A 2 23.36 2.63 -0.71
C LYS A 2 22.51 3.72 -0.07
N SER A 3 22.47 4.90 -0.69
CA SER A 3 21.57 6.00 -0.32
C SER A 3 20.11 5.65 -0.66
N ALA A 4 19.15 6.43 -0.13
CA ALA A 4 17.74 6.22 -0.46
C ALA A 4 17.45 6.47 -1.96
N GLU A 5 18.12 7.45 -2.54
CA GLU A 5 18.05 7.78 -3.98
C GLU A 5 18.60 6.64 -4.84
N GLU A 6 19.80 6.13 -4.52
CA GLU A 6 20.38 4.99 -5.24
C GLU A 6 19.50 3.73 -5.12
N ILE A 7 18.81 3.54 -3.99
CA ILE A 7 17.87 2.42 -3.83
C ILE A 7 16.65 2.60 -4.73
N MET A 8 16.15 3.83 -4.88
CA MET A 8 15.03 4.14 -5.76
C MET A 8 15.42 3.89 -7.22
N GLU A 9 16.57 4.37 -7.68
CA GLU A 9 17.09 4.13 -9.03
C GLU A 9 17.23 2.62 -9.34
N ILE A 10 17.73 1.82 -8.39
CA ILE A 10 17.82 0.37 -8.51
C ILE A 10 16.43 -0.28 -8.69
N LEU A 11 15.44 0.18 -7.93
CA LEU A 11 14.08 -0.37 -7.99
C LEU A 11 13.36 0.05 -9.27
N ASP A 12 13.55 1.29 -9.72
CA ASP A 12 12.98 1.80 -10.97
C ASP A 12 13.55 1.06 -12.19
N ALA A 13 14.86 0.78 -12.18
CA ALA A 13 15.50 -0.04 -13.21
C ALA A 13 14.94 -1.47 -13.25
N TYR A 14 14.61 -2.04 -12.08
CA TYR A 14 13.96 -3.36 -12.01
C TYR A 14 12.51 -3.32 -12.48
N ASP A 15 11.74 -2.28 -12.13
CA ASP A 15 10.35 -2.13 -12.58
C ASP A 15 10.26 -1.90 -14.09
N LEU A 16 11.26 -1.22 -14.69
CA LEU A 16 11.38 -1.01 -16.13
C LEU A 16 11.70 -2.31 -16.88
N THR A 17 12.61 -3.13 -16.35
CA THR A 17 13.17 -4.29 -17.06
C THR A 17 12.54 -5.63 -16.69
N GLY A 18 12.00 -5.75 -15.47
CA GLY A 18 11.57 -7.02 -14.88
C GLY A 18 12.72 -8.02 -14.64
N SER A 19 13.99 -7.59 -14.77
CA SER A 19 15.16 -8.47 -14.81
C SER A 19 16.23 -8.01 -13.82
N LEU A 20 16.70 -8.93 -12.97
CA LEU A 20 17.75 -8.62 -11.98
C LEU A 20 19.09 -8.26 -12.63
N ARG A 21 19.39 -8.82 -13.81
CA ARG A 21 20.68 -8.60 -14.49
C ARG A 21 20.67 -7.31 -15.29
N ASP A 22 19.59 -7.07 -16.03
CA ASP A 22 19.46 -5.88 -16.87
C ASP A 22 19.31 -4.62 -15.99
N ALA A 23 18.56 -4.71 -14.89
CA ALA A 23 18.48 -3.63 -13.90
C ALA A 23 19.84 -3.34 -13.24
N ALA A 24 20.67 -4.37 -13.02
CA ALA A 24 21.99 -4.21 -12.42
C ALA A 24 22.97 -3.49 -13.36
N GLU A 25 22.89 -3.79 -14.66
CA GLU A 25 23.64 -3.09 -15.71
C GLU A 25 23.22 -1.62 -15.80
N LEU A 26 21.91 -1.34 -15.82
CA LEU A 26 21.37 0.01 -15.86
C LEU A 26 21.70 0.83 -14.61
N ALA A 27 21.61 0.24 -13.42
CA ALA A 27 21.88 0.91 -12.15
C ALA A 27 23.36 0.87 -11.72
N GLY A 28 24.25 0.31 -12.54
CA GLY A 28 25.69 0.23 -12.25
C GLY A 28 26.03 -0.53 -10.96
N CYS A 29 25.32 -1.62 -10.65
CA CYS A 29 25.51 -2.39 -9.43
C CYS A 29 25.49 -3.91 -9.67
N SER A 30 25.58 -4.72 -8.60
CA SER A 30 25.47 -6.18 -8.71
C SER A 30 24.00 -6.61 -8.74
N HIS A 31 23.65 -7.64 -9.52
CA HIS A 31 22.31 -8.24 -9.51
C HIS A 31 21.92 -8.81 -8.13
N HIS A 32 22.88 -9.15 -7.28
CA HIS A 32 22.61 -9.50 -5.87
C HIS A 32 22.15 -8.28 -5.06
N THR A 33 22.65 -7.09 -5.37
CA THR A 33 22.19 -5.83 -4.78
C THR A 33 20.77 -5.52 -5.20
N VAL A 34 20.45 -5.65 -6.50
CA VAL A 34 19.07 -5.52 -7.01
C VAL A 34 18.14 -6.49 -6.29
N LYS A 35 18.50 -7.78 -6.26
CA LYS A 35 17.72 -8.84 -5.59
C LYS A 35 17.44 -8.49 -4.12
N ARG A 36 18.46 -8.05 -3.38
CA ARG A 36 18.33 -7.68 -1.97
C ARG A 36 17.29 -6.57 -1.77
N TYR A 37 17.30 -5.54 -2.62
CA TYR A 37 16.39 -4.40 -2.48
C TYR A 37 14.98 -4.71 -2.98
N VAL A 38 14.83 -5.51 -4.04
CA VAL A 38 13.53 -6.03 -4.50
C VAL A 38 12.87 -6.87 -3.41
N GLU A 39 13.58 -7.85 -2.84
CA GLU A 39 13.05 -8.68 -1.75
C GLU A 39 12.72 -7.85 -0.51
N ALA A 40 13.53 -6.83 -0.20
CA ALA A 40 13.23 -5.92 0.91
C ALA A 40 11.96 -5.09 0.66
N ARG A 41 11.73 -4.67 -0.60
CA ARG A 41 10.49 -3.99 -1.00
C ARG A 41 9.30 -4.93 -0.88
N GLU A 42 9.38 -6.15 -1.39
CA GLU A 42 8.31 -7.14 -1.30
C GLU A 42 7.94 -7.50 0.14
N LYS A 43 8.94 -7.67 1.01
CA LYS A 43 8.74 -7.92 2.45
C LYS A 43 8.06 -6.73 3.15
N LYS A 44 8.40 -5.49 2.77
CA LYS A 44 7.75 -4.28 3.27
C LYS A 44 6.38 -4.01 2.62
N ALA A 45 6.18 -4.49 1.40
CA ALA A 45 4.90 -4.46 0.69
C ALA A 45 3.92 -5.52 1.21
N GLY A 46 4.34 -6.36 2.18
CA GLY A 46 3.44 -7.14 3.00
C GLY A 46 2.30 -6.23 3.50
N ARG A 47 1.07 -6.61 3.12
CA ARG A 47 -0.17 -5.82 3.21
C ARG A 47 -0.06 -4.75 4.29
N SER A 48 0.09 -3.48 3.87
CA SER A 48 -0.21 -2.36 4.76
C SER A 48 -1.56 -2.69 5.38
N ALA A 49 -1.62 -2.77 6.71
CA ALA A 49 -2.90 -3.00 7.37
C ALA A 49 -3.88 -1.99 6.78
N PRO A 50 -5.09 -2.42 6.36
CA PRO A 50 -6.07 -1.48 5.86
C PRO A 50 -6.19 -0.34 6.88
N PRO A 51 -6.31 0.92 6.41
CA PRO A 51 -6.32 2.07 7.30
C PRO A 51 -7.33 1.81 8.41
N VAL A 52 -6.86 1.82 9.66
CA VAL A 52 -7.72 1.58 10.81
C VAL A 52 -8.73 2.72 10.86
N ARG A 53 -10.02 2.41 10.70
CA ARG A 53 -11.09 3.40 10.86
C ARG A 53 -11.02 3.91 12.30
N ARG A 54 -10.94 5.23 12.47
CA ARG A 54 -11.04 5.86 13.80
C ARG A 54 -12.43 5.63 14.38
N GLU A 55 -12.49 5.42 15.68
CA GLU A 55 -13.76 5.40 16.42
C GLU A 55 -14.51 6.73 16.21
N GLN A 56 -15.81 6.63 15.97
CA GLN A 56 -16.73 7.73 15.78
C GLN A 56 -17.78 7.73 16.89
N LEU A 57 -18.30 8.91 17.23
CA LEU A 57 -19.36 9.04 18.24
C LEU A 57 -20.62 8.23 17.92
N ILE A 58 -20.83 7.91 16.65
CA ILE A 58 -21.97 7.12 16.18
C ILE A 58 -21.79 5.61 16.32
N ASP A 59 -20.57 5.11 16.58
CA ASP A 59 -20.29 3.67 16.57
C ASP A 59 -21.16 2.88 17.56
N PRO A 60 -21.45 3.36 18.80
CA PRO A 60 -22.40 2.70 19.69
C PRO A 60 -23.85 2.63 19.16
N PHE A 61 -24.20 3.47 18.17
CA PHE A 61 -25.54 3.61 17.62
C PHE A 61 -25.67 3.07 16.19
N LEU A 62 -24.57 2.59 15.59
CA LEU A 62 -24.50 2.23 14.18
C LEU A 62 -25.56 1.21 13.77
N ALA A 63 -25.75 0.17 14.59
CA ALA A 63 -26.77 -0.86 14.35
C ALA A 63 -28.19 -0.27 14.24
N LYS A 64 -28.49 0.78 15.02
CA LYS A 64 -29.80 1.43 14.97
C LYS A 64 -29.96 2.32 13.74
N VAL A 65 -28.88 3.00 13.35
CA VAL A 65 -28.84 3.82 12.13
C VAL A 65 -29.04 2.92 10.90
N GLU A 66 -28.38 1.77 10.83
CA GLU A 66 -28.53 0.80 9.74
C GLU A 66 -29.98 0.28 9.64
N GLU A 67 -30.59 -0.09 10.77
CA GLU A 67 -32.01 -0.49 10.80
C GLU A 67 -32.93 0.61 10.21
N TRP A 68 -32.69 1.87 10.56
CA TRP A 68 -33.48 2.99 10.06
C TRP A 68 -33.24 3.27 8.58
N VAL A 69 -32.00 3.15 8.10
CA VAL A 69 -31.66 3.27 6.67
C VAL A 69 -32.38 2.18 5.88
N ASP A 70 -32.34 0.94 6.34
CA ASP A 70 -33.00 -0.18 5.69
C ASP A 70 -34.52 0.01 5.63
N ARG A 71 -35.14 0.36 6.76
CA ARG A 71 -36.59 0.60 6.84
C ARG A 71 -37.05 1.77 5.97
N SER A 72 -36.23 2.82 5.88
CA SER A 72 -36.56 4.03 5.13
C SER A 72 -36.19 3.94 3.65
N HIS A 73 -35.48 2.88 3.22
CA HIS A 73 -34.80 2.84 1.93
C HIS A 73 -33.95 4.09 1.69
N GLY A 74 -33.26 4.55 2.73
CA GLY A 74 -32.43 5.76 2.70
C GLY A 74 -33.20 7.10 2.67
N LYS A 75 -34.52 7.10 2.87
CA LYS A 75 -35.31 8.34 2.95
C LYS A 75 -35.30 8.92 4.36
N VAL A 76 -34.40 9.88 4.59
CA VAL A 76 -34.31 10.63 5.84
C VAL A 76 -35.05 11.96 5.69
N ARG A 77 -35.90 12.30 6.67
CA ARG A 77 -36.45 13.65 6.81
C ARG A 77 -36.27 14.17 8.23
N ALA A 78 -36.21 15.50 8.36
CA ALA A 78 -36.01 16.23 9.61
C ALA A 78 -37.21 17.12 9.96
N ASP A 79 -38.34 16.91 9.28
CA ASP A 79 -39.62 17.57 9.54
C ASP A 79 -40.35 17.01 10.76
#